data_AF-A0A4Y1MUL7-F1
#
_entry.id   AF-A0A4Y1MUL7-F1
#
_cell.length_a   1.000
_cell.length_b   1.000
_cell.length_c   1.000
_cell.angle_alpha   90.00
_cell.angle_beta   90.00
_cell.angle_gamma   90.00
#
_symmetry.space_group_name_H-M   'P 1'
#
loop_
_entity.id
_entity.type
_entity.pdbx_description
1 polymer ?
#
loop_
_entity_poly.entity_id
_entity_poly.type
_entity_poly.pdbx_seq_one_letter_code
_entity_poly.pdbx_strand_id
1 'polypeptide(L)'
;MATDAELAAHLDISDRLVRELRKKGVFPEVPRGGNDLDGCRTAYIRHLRERAAGRQGDADAGDLDLVQERARLAKEQADATAMRNAQARGEMVPITAVTVAVVGAIELAKSRLLRVPAIVAKADGKLKLRIQTAVEDALDSLATVRVEDIAAGGTSADEPDGEQDEGDGANAG
;
A
#
# COMPACT_ATOMS: atom_id res chain seq x y z
N MET A 1 59.86 -7.92 2.05
CA MET A 1 59.00 -7.49 3.17
C MET A 1 58.44 -6.14 2.81
N ALA A 2 57.13 -6.00 2.74
CA ALA A 2 56.52 -4.79 2.20
C ALA A 2 56.23 -3.75 3.29
N THR A 3 56.43 -2.47 2.95
CA THR A 3 56.05 -1.32 3.78
C THR A 3 54.54 -1.06 3.71
N ASP A 4 54.02 -0.21 4.60
CA ASP A 4 52.62 0.22 4.53
C ASP A 4 52.31 1.01 3.25
N ALA A 5 53.29 1.76 2.71
CA ALA A 5 53.15 2.49 1.45
C ALA A 5 53.10 1.55 0.24
N GLU A 6 53.91 0.48 0.25
CA GLU A 6 53.85 -0.56 -0.79
C GLU A 6 52.54 -1.35 -0.71
N LEU A 7 52.02 -1.61 0.48
CA LEU A 7 50.70 -2.22 0.66
C LEU A 7 49.57 -1.30 0.17
N ALA A 8 49.66 -0.01 0.48
CA ALA A 8 48.70 1.00 0.04
C ALA A 8 48.64 1.07 -1.49
N ALA A 9 49.80 1.16 -2.15
CA ALA A 9 49.91 1.14 -3.59
C ALA A 9 49.40 -0.17 -4.21
N HIS A 10 49.72 -1.32 -3.60
CA HIS A 10 49.30 -2.64 -4.08
C HIS A 10 47.79 -2.86 -4.01
N LEU A 11 47.12 -2.24 -3.04
CA LEU A 11 45.66 -2.33 -2.85
C LEU A 11 44.91 -1.13 -3.44
N ASP A 12 45.61 -0.19 -4.06
CA ASP A 12 45.07 1.07 -4.60
C ASP A 12 44.24 1.86 -3.57
N ILE A 13 44.82 2.02 -2.37
CA ILE A 13 44.21 2.75 -1.25
C ILE A 13 45.20 3.71 -0.61
N SER A 14 44.71 4.65 0.19
CA SER A 14 45.58 5.56 0.94
C SER A 14 46.27 4.88 2.13
N ASP A 15 47.47 5.32 2.47
CA ASP A 15 48.20 4.92 3.69
C ASP A 15 47.35 5.12 4.96
N ARG A 16 46.53 6.17 4.98
CA ARG A 16 45.58 6.44 6.07
C ARG A 16 44.60 5.28 6.20
N LEU A 17 44.01 4.84 5.09
CA LEU A 17 43.05 3.75 5.07
C LEU A 17 43.70 2.41 5.47
N VAL A 18 44.95 2.17 5.06
CA VAL A 18 45.72 0.99 5.51
C VAL A 18 45.83 0.95 7.05
N ARG A 19 46.17 2.09 7.68
CA ARG A 19 46.28 2.19 9.14
C ARG A 19 44.93 2.02 9.84
N GLU A 20 43.86 2.56 9.28
CA GLU A 20 42.50 2.39 9.81
C GLU A 20 42.05 0.93 9.75
N LEU A 21 42.23 0.26 8.61
CA LEU A 21 41.89 -1.16 8.43
C LEU A 21 42.72 -2.07 9.33
N ARG A 22 43.99 -1.74 9.55
CA ARG A 22 44.84 -2.44 10.52
C ARG A 22 44.32 -2.30 11.95
N LYS A 23 43.92 -1.08 12.36
CA LYS A 23 43.28 -0.87 13.68
C LYS A 23 41.97 -1.62 13.84
N LYS A 24 41.22 -1.79 12.75
CA LYS A 24 39.99 -2.58 12.69
C LYS A 24 40.24 -4.10 12.63
N GLY A 25 41.50 -4.55 12.62
CA GLY A 25 41.86 -5.97 12.58
C GLY A 25 41.61 -6.65 11.22
N VAL A 26 41.43 -5.88 10.14
CA VAL A 26 41.16 -6.43 8.81
C VAL A 26 42.42 -7.07 8.20
N PHE A 27 43.60 -6.50 8.47
CA PHE A 27 44.86 -7.07 8.00
C PHE A 27 45.46 -8.04 9.02
N PRO A 28 46.08 -9.13 8.57
CA PRO A 28 46.75 -10.07 9.47
C PRO A 28 47.86 -9.36 10.28
N GLU A 29 48.04 -9.79 11.53
CA GLU A 29 49.13 -9.31 12.37
C GLU A 29 50.47 -9.67 11.74
N VAL A 30 51.41 -8.74 11.81
CA VAL A 30 52.74 -8.90 11.24
C VAL A 30 53.69 -9.32 12.37
N PRO A 31 54.24 -10.55 12.34
CA PRO A 31 55.38 -10.88 13.18
C PRO A 31 56.56 -10.00 12.73
N ARG A 32 57.16 -9.25 13.66
CA ARG A 32 58.29 -8.30 13.48
C ARG A 32 59.08 -8.55 12.18
N GLY A 33 58.73 -7.85 11.10
CA GLY A 33 59.39 -8.08 9.81
C GLY A 33 58.81 -7.42 8.56
N GLY A 34 57.51 -7.08 8.52
CA GLY A 34 56.88 -6.36 7.40
C GLY A 34 55.65 -7.09 6.82
N ASN A 35 54.88 -6.41 5.96
CA ASN A 35 53.58 -6.92 5.52
C ASN A 35 53.73 -8.08 4.52
N ASP A 36 52.89 -9.11 4.69
CA ASP A 36 52.59 -10.08 3.64
C ASP A 36 51.53 -9.49 2.69
N LEU A 37 51.95 -9.11 1.48
CA LEU A 37 51.08 -8.48 0.48
C LEU A 37 49.96 -9.42 0.03
N ASP A 38 50.21 -10.72 -0.09
CA ASP A 38 49.22 -11.69 -0.56
C ASP A 38 48.15 -11.96 0.51
N GLY A 39 48.58 -12.13 1.76
CA GLY A 39 47.69 -12.24 2.91
C GLY A 39 46.84 -10.97 3.09
N CYS A 40 47.45 -9.79 3.00
CA CYS A 40 46.71 -8.53 3.13
C CYS A 40 45.73 -8.30 1.98
N ARG A 41 46.10 -8.62 0.74
CA ARG A 41 45.20 -8.55 -0.42
C ARG A 41 44.00 -9.47 -0.24
N THR A 42 44.23 -10.72 0.14
CA THR A 42 43.15 -11.70 0.33
C THR A 42 42.21 -11.26 1.44
N ALA A 43 42.76 -10.76 2.56
CA ALA A 43 41.97 -10.24 3.67
C ALA A 43 41.13 -9.01 3.27
N TYR A 44 41.71 -8.09 2.51
CA TYR A 44 40.99 -6.92 2.00
C TYR A 44 39.88 -7.29 1.01
N ILE A 45 40.12 -8.21 0.08
CA ILE A 45 39.09 -8.70 -0.85
C ILE A 45 37.95 -9.39 -0.09
N ARG A 46 38.27 -10.18 0.95
CA ARG A 46 37.24 -10.81 1.80
C ARG A 46 36.42 -9.75 2.53
N HIS A 47 37.07 -8.74 3.10
CA HIS A 47 36.42 -7.61 3.75
C HIS A 47 35.45 -6.87 2.80
N LEU A 48 35.87 -6.59 1.56
CA LEU A 48 35.00 -5.98 0.56
C LEU A 48 33.81 -6.88 0.19
N ARG A 49 34.02 -8.19 0.08
CA ARG A 49 32.94 -9.16 -0.19
C ARG A 49 31.95 -9.26 0.96
N GLU A 50 32.40 -9.21 2.20
CA GLU A 50 31.53 -9.21 3.38
C GLU A 50 30.72 -7.92 3.49
N ARG A 51 31.35 -6.77 3.19
CA ARG A 51 30.67 -5.46 3.12
C ARG A 51 29.64 -5.43 2.00
N ALA A 52 29.97 -5.91 0.80
CA ALA A 52 29.04 -5.98 -0.34
C ALA A 52 27.88 -6.97 -0.10
N ALA A 53 28.12 -8.04 0.66
CA ALA A 53 27.10 -9.00 1.03
C ALA A 53 26.26 -8.59 2.25
N GLY A 54 26.48 -7.40 2.82
CA GLY A 54 25.74 -6.89 3.98
C GLY A 54 26.01 -7.65 5.28
N ARG A 55 27.09 -8.43 5.38
CA ARG A 55 27.40 -9.28 6.55
C ARG A 55 28.25 -8.62 7.63
N GLN A 56 28.84 -7.45 7.35
CA GLN A 56 29.49 -6.62 8.37
C GLN A 56 28.44 -5.70 9.01
N GLY A 57 27.61 -6.27 9.88
CA GLY A 57 26.48 -5.60 10.52
C GLY A 57 26.78 -4.92 11.86
N ASP A 58 28.02 -4.95 12.38
CA ASP A 58 28.26 -4.58 13.79
C ASP A 58 29.05 -3.27 14.02
N ALA A 59 29.43 -2.54 12.97
CA ALA A 59 30.12 -1.24 13.12
C ALA A 59 29.46 -0.06 12.37
N ASP A 60 28.60 -0.34 11.39
CA ASP A 60 27.83 0.66 10.63
C ASP A 60 26.31 0.45 10.87
N ALA A 61 25.91 0.19 12.12
CA ALA A 61 24.51 -0.07 12.51
C ALA A 61 23.52 1.04 12.11
N GLY A 62 24.00 2.24 11.74
CA GLY A 62 23.16 3.31 11.22
C GLY A 62 22.77 3.17 9.74
N ASP A 63 23.58 2.56 8.88
CA ASP A 63 23.33 2.57 7.42
C ASP A 63 22.37 1.47 6.99
N LEU A 64 22.47 0.28 7.59
CA LEU A 64 21.53 -0.81 7.35
C LEU A 64 20.13 -0.48 7.88
N ASP A 65 20.07 0.20 9.03
CA ASP A 65 18.83 0.70 9.65
C ASP A 65 18.20 1.79 8.76
N LEU A 66 19.00 2.72 8.21
CA LEU A 66 18.54 3.71 7.25
C LEU A 66 17.94 3.10 5.98
N VAL A 67 18.50 2.02 5.44
CA VAL A 67 17.94 1.34 4.26
C VAL A 67 16.61 0.66 4.60
N GLN A 68 16.52 0.00 5.75
CA GLN A 68 15.29 -0.65 6.20
C GLN A 68 14.19 0.38 6.51
N GLU A 69 14.51 1.46 7.20
CA GLU A 69 13.57 2.55 7.49
C GLU A 69 13.13 3.29 6.23
N ARG A 70 14.03 3.50 5.26
CA ARG A 70 13.65 4.06 3.94
C ARG A 70 12.73 3.13 3.15
N ALA A 71 12.96 1.82 3.20
CA ALA A 71 12.07 0.84 2.56
C ALA A 71 10.68 0.86 3.19
N ARG A 72 10.60 0.96 4.53
CA ARG A 72 9.35 1.08 5.26
C ARG A 72 8.61 2.38 4.90
N LEU A 73 9.31 3.52 4.90
CA LEU A 73 8.76 4.80 4.50
C LEU A 73 8.25 4.78 3.04
N ALA A 74 9.00 4.16 2.12
CA ALA A 74 8.60 4.06 0.73
C ALA A 74 7.32 3.22 0.55
N LYS A 75 7.16 2.15 1.34
CA LYS A 75 5.93 1.37 1.36
C LYS A 75 4.74 2.19 1.85
N GLU A 76 4.88 2.89 2.98
CA GLU A 76 3.82 3.75 3.53
C GLU A 76 3.45 4.89 2.56
N GLN A 77 4.44 5.46 1.84
CA GLN A 77 4.21 6.46 0.80
C GLN A 77 3.50 5.90 -0.43
N ALA A 78 3.83 4.67 -0.84
CA ALA A 78 3.15 3.97 -1.93
C ALA A 78 1.69 3.70 -1.57
N ASP A 79 1.41 3.22 -0.36
CA ASP A 79 0.05 2.96 0.14
C ASP A 79 -0.77 4.26 0.21
N ALA A 80 -0.17 5.33 0.73
CA ALA A 80 -0.82 6.65 0.75
C ALA A 80 -1.13 7.17 -0.66
N THR A 81 -0.26 6.91 -1.63
CA THR A 81 -0.47 7.30 -3.02
C THR A 81 -1.56 6.44 -3.68
N ALA A 82 -1.59 5.15 -3.40
CA ALA A 82 -2.65 4.24 -3.84
C ALA A 82 -4.02 4.69 -3.30
N MET A 83 -4.11 5.05 -2.02
CA MET A 83 -5.35 5.58 -1.42
C MET A 83 -5.79 6.90 -2.07
N ARG A 84 -4.86 7.84 -2.32
CA ARG A 84 -5.18 9.09 -3.02
C ARG A 84 -5.66 8.84 -4.46
N ASN A 85 -5.05 7.89 -5.16
CA ASN A 85 -5.47 7.51 -6.50
C ASN A 85 -6.87 6.88 -6.50
N ALA A 86 -7.19 6.02 -5.52
CA ALA A 86 -8.52 5.45 -5.36
C ALA A 86 -9.59 6.53 -5.08
N GLN A 87 -9.28 7.53 -4.24
CA GLN A 87 -10.14 8.69 -4.04
C GLN A 87 -10.35 9.49 -5.34
N ALA A 88 -9.27 9.76 -6.09
CA ALA A 88 -9.33 10.50 -7.34
C ALA A 88 -10.13 9.77 -8.44
N ARG A 89 -10.09 8.43 -8.45
CA ARG A 89 -10.92 7.60 -9.35
C ARG A 89 -12.38 7.48 -8.91
N GLY A 90 -12.74 8.01 -7.74
CA GLY A 90 -14.09 7.90 -7.19
C GLY A 90 -14.41 6.54 -6.56
N GLU A 91 -13.42 5.67 -6.37
CA GLU A 91 -13.56 4.36 -5.71
C GLU A 91 -13.67 4.48 -4.19
N MET A 92 -13.25 5.62 -3.62
CA MET A 92 -13.43 5.96 -2.21
C MET A 92 -14.25 7.23 -2.07
N VAL A 93 -15.44 7.11 -1.49
CA VAL A 93 -16.29 8.24 -1.14
C VAL A 93 -16.36 8.35 0.38
N PRO A 94 -16.19 9.55 0.97
CA PRO A 94 -16.36 9.71 2.41
C PRO A 94 -17.79 9.33 2.80
N ILE A 95 -17.91 8.34 3.69
CA ILE A 95 -19.20 7.81 4.11
C ILE A 95 -20.12 8.90 4.67
N THR A 96 -19.56 9.91 5.33
CA THR A 96 -20.30 11.06 5.86
C THR A 96 -20.96 11.88 4.75
N ALA A 97 -20.28 12.10 3.63
CA ALA A 97 -20.85 12.84 2.50
C ALA A 97 -21.98 12.05 1.83
N VAL A 98 -21.80 10.74 1.66
CA VAL A 98 -22.84 9.85 1.12
C VAL A 98 -24.05 9.84 2.04
N THR A 99 -23.85 9.65 3.34
CA THR A 99 -24.94 9.64 4.33
C THR A 99 -25.72 10.95 4.29
N VAL A 100 -25.05 12.10 4.30
CA VAL A 100 -25.72 13.41 4.25
C VAL A 100 -26.50 13.57 2.94
N ALA A 101 -25.92 13.20 1.80
CA ALA A 101 -26.58 13.31 0.51
C ALA A 101 -27.81 12.41 0.41
N VAL A 102 -27.70 11.15 0.85
CA VAL A 102 -28.78 10.16 0.82
C VAL A 102 -29.91 10.54 1.79
N VAL A 103 -29.57 10.90 3.04
CA VAL A 103 -30.55 11.35 4.03
C VAL A 103 -31.29 12.60 3.51
N GLY A 104 -30.56 13.59 2.99
CA GLY A 104 -31.17 14.79 2.42
C GLY A 104 -32.08 14.50 1.23
N ALA A 105 -31.70 13.56 0.35
CA ALA A 105 -32.54 13.14 -0.76
C ALA A 105 -33.84 12.45 -0.29
N ILE A 106 -33.76 11.58 0.72
CA ILE A 106 -34.92 10.89 1.31
C ILE A 106 -35.85 11.90 2.01
N GLU A 107 -35.30 12.83 2.79
CA GLU A 107 -36.08 13.89 3.45
C GLU A 107 -36.80 14.77 2.44
N LEU A 108 -36.11 15.15 1.35
CA LEU A 108 -36.70 15.91 0.27
C LEU A 108 -37.83 15.13 -0.41
N ALA A 109 -37.63 13.84 -0.70
CA ALA A 109 -38.65 12.98 -1.27
C ALA A 109 -39.89 12.89 -0.35
N LYS A 110 -39.68 12.64 0.94
CA LYS A 110 -40.76 12.61 1.96
C LYS A 110 -41.52 13.93 1.99
N SER A 111 -40.83 15.06 2.01
CA SER A 111 -41.47 16.40 2.04
C SER A 111 -42.35 16.64 0.81
N ARG A 112 -41.91 16.18 -0.38
CA ARG A 112 -42.66 16.30 -1.62
C ARG A 112 -43.89 15.40 -1.64
N LEU A 113 -43.75 14.15 -1.20
CA LEU A 113 -44.84 13.18 -1.11
C LEU A 113 -45.95 13.67 -0.16
N LEU A 114 -45.59 14.18 1.01
CA LEU A 114 -46.56 14.72 1.98
C LEU A 114 -47.33 15.96 1.46
N ARG A 115 -46.83 16.61 0.40
CA ARG A 115 -47.51 17.74 -0.23
C ARG A 115 -48.53 17.31 -1.29
N VAL A 116 -48.43 16.09 -1.83
CA VAL A 116 -49.30 15.56 -2.89
C VAL A 116 -50.79 15.66 -2.55
N PRO A 117 -51.27 15.30 -1.33
CA PRO A 117 -52.69 15.40 -1.00
C PRO A 117 -53.24 16.83 -1.16
N ALA A 118 -52.46 17.83 -0.77
CA ALA A 118 -52.87 19.24 -0.87
C ALA A 118 -52.91 19.75 -2.32
N ILE A 119 -52.02 19.24 -3.18
CA ILE A 119 -51.95 19.63 -4.60
C ILE A 119 -53.11 19.01 -5.39
N VAL A 120 -53.39 17.73 -5.15
CA VAL A 120 -54.34 16.95 -5.96
C VAL A 120 -55.78 17.16 -5.50
N ALA A 121 -56.03 17.18 -4.19
CA ALA A 121 -57.39 17.17 -3.67
C ALA A 121 -58.09 18.56 -3.70
N LYS A 122 -57.33 19.65 -3.86
CA LYS A 122 -57.86 21.03 -3.87
C LYS A 122 -58.83 21.27 -2.70
N ALA A 123 -60.13 21.43 -2.97
CA ALA A 123 -61.17 21.68 -1.97
C ALA A 123 -61.89 20.41 -1.47
N ASP A 124 -61.61 19.23 -2.04
CA ASP A 124 -62.22 17.96 -1.62
C ASP A 124 -61.48 17.39 -0.40
N GLY A 125 -62.07 17.59 0.79
CA GLY A 125 -61.52 17.09 2.04
C GLY A 125 -61.48 15.56 2.14
N LYS A 126 -62.42 14.84 1.52
CA LYS A 126 -62.49 13.38 1.59
C LYS A 126 -61.42 12.74 0.71
N LEU A 127 -61.19 13.30 -0.48
CA LEU A 127 -60.10 12.89 -1.36
C LEU A 127 -58.74 13.20 -0.73
N LYS A 128 -58.60 14.36 -0.08
CA LYS A 128 -57.39 14.74 0.64
C LYS A 128 -57.03 13.70 1.71
N LEU A 129 -58.01 13.31 2.53
CA LEU A 129 -57.81 12.33 3.59
C LEU A 129 -57.36 10.97 3.03
N ARG A 130 -58.03 10.49 1.97
CA ARG A 130 -57.68 9.21 1.32
C ARG A 130 -56.26 9.19 0.78
N ILE A 131 -55.84 10.25 0.10
CA ILE A 131 -54.48 10.34 -0.45
C ILE A 131 -53.45 10.48 0.67
N GLN A 132 -53.76 11.24 1.72
CA GLN A 132 -52.88 11.40 2.87
C GLN A 132 -52.61 10.06 3.56
N THR A 133 -53.66 9.29 3.88
CA THR A 133 -53.51 7.96 4.48
C THR A 133 -52.69 7.03 3.60
N ALA A 134 -52.95 6.98 2.30
CA ALA A 134 -52.17 6.13 1.39
C ALA A 134 -50.68 6.53 1.30
N VAL A 135 -50.36 7.83 1.36
CA VAL A 135 -48.97 8.31 1.37
C VAL A 135 -48.28 7.98 2.69
N GLU A 136 -48.96 8.16 3.82
CA GLU A 136 -48.44 7.85 5.15
C GLU A 136 -48.17 6.35 5.30
N ASP A 137 -49.12 5.48 4.91
CA ASP A 137 -48.97 4.03 4.91
C ASP A 137 -47.77 3.58 4.05
N ALA A 138 -47.59 4.19 2.87
CA ALA A 138 -46.46 3.90 1.99
C ALA A 138 -45.13 4.32 2.63
N LEU A 139 -45.06 5.49 3.26
CA LEU A 139 -43.86 5.97 3.96
C LEU A 139 -43.51 5.10 5.17
N ASP A 140 -44.50 4.64 5.93
CA ASP A 140 -44.29 3.74 7.06
C ASP A 140 -43.81 2.35 6.60
N SER A 141 -44.36 1.83 5.50
CA SER A 141 -43.87 0.59 4.90
C SER A 141 -42.40 0.72 4.49
N LEU A 142 -41.98 1.85 3.89
CA LEU A 142 -40.58 2.11 3.52
C LEU A 142 -39.66 2.25 4.73
N ALA A 143 -40.14 2.80 5.84
CA ALA A 143 -39.37 2.94 7.07
C ALA A 143 -39.09 1.60 7.78
N THR A 144 -39.91 0.58 7.51
CA THR A 144 -39.76 -0.76 8.11
C THR A 144 -38.89 -1.71 7.28
N VAL A 145 -38.60 -1.37 6.02
CA VAL A 145 -37.66 -2.12 5.18
C VAL A 145 -36.23 -1.92 5.71
N ARG A 146 -35.54 -3.01 6.02
CA ARG A 146 -34.13 -2.94 6.41
C ARG A 146 -33.26 -2.73 5.18
N VAL A 147 -32.26 -1.86 5.31
CA VAL A 147 -31.28 -1.60 4.24
C VAL A 147 -30.54 -2.89 3.84
N GLU A 148 -30.38 -3.82 4.78
CA GLU A 148 -29.81 -5.16 4.60
C GLU A 148 -30.56 -5.98 3.53
N ASP A 149 -31.90 -5.90 3.51
CA ASP A 149 -32.75 -6.65 2.58
C ASP A 149 -32.62 -6.13 1.14
N ILE A 150 -32.31 -4.84 0.98
CA ILE A 150 -32.08 -4.19 -0.32
C ILE A 150 -30.67 -4.52 -0.84
N ALA A 151 -29.67 -4.49 0.04
CA ALA A 151 -28.29 -4.79 -0.31
C ALA A 151 -28.10 -6.26 -0.73
N ALA A 152 -28.82 -7.19 -0.10
CA ALA A 152 -28.79 -8.62 -0.45
C ALA A 152 -29.29 -8.91 -1.89
N GLY A 153 -30.10 -8.03 -2.48
CA GLY A 153 -30.58 -8.16 -3.86
C GLY A 153 -29.68 -7.56 -4.94
N GLY A 154 -28.60 -6.86 -4.57
CA GLY A 154 -27.78 -6.04 -5.48
C GLY A 154 -26.38 -6.58 -5.81
N THR A 155 -25.97 -7.71 -5.25
CA THR A 155 -24.62 -8.29 -5.44
C THR A 155 -24.68 -9.64 -6.15
N SER A 156 -25.12 -9.63 -7.40
CA SER A 156 -24.76 -10.63 -8.40
C SER A 156 -24.15 -9.90 -9.59
N ALA A 157 -23.00 -9.25 -9.36
CA ALA A 157 -22.17 -8.77 -10.44
C ALA A 157 -21.25 -9.94 -10.84
N ASP A 158 -21.53 -10.48 -12.02
CA ASP A 158 -20.77 -11.48 -12.78
C ASP A 158 -19.31 -11.69 -12.31
N GLU A 159 -19.01 -12.90 -11.86
CA GLU A 159 -17.67 -13.43 -12.05
C GLU A 159 -17.46 -13.58 -13.57
N PRO A 160 -16.39 -13.03 -14.17
CA PRO A 160 -16.09 -13.33 -15.55
C PRO A 160 -15.71 -14.80 -15.63
N ASP A 161 -16.51 -15.59 -16.35
CA ASP A 161 -16.20 -16.96 -16.73
C ASP A 161 -14.79 -16.99 -17.35
N GLY A 162 -13.83 -17.50 -16.57
CA GLY A 162 -12.51 -17.84 -17.08
C GLY A 162 -12.67 -19.00 -18.03
N GLU A 163 -12.69 -18.69 -19.33
CA GLU A 163 -12.57 -19.64 -20.43
C GLU A 163 -11.47 -20.67 -20.10
N GLN A 164 -11.92 -21.91 -19.90
CA GLN A 164 -11.06 -23.07 -19.90
C GLN A 164 -10.57 -23.23 -21.33
N ASP A 165 -9.28 -22.93 -21.54
CA ASP A 165 -8.55 -23.26 -22.75
C ASP A 165 -8.60 -24.79 -22.92
N GLU A 166 -9.53 -25.23 -23.77
CA GLU A 166 -9.67 -26.61 -24.20
C GLU A 166 -8.38 -27.03 -24.90
N GLY A 167 -7.77 -28.09 -24.39
CA GLY A 167 -6.60 -28.70 -25.00
C GLY A 167 -6.90 -29.14 -26.42
N ASP A 168 -6.28 -28.46 -27.40
CA ASP A 168 -6.14 -28.99 -28.74
C ASP A 168 -4.95 -29.96 -28.78
N GLY A 169 -5.28 -31.24 -28.60
CA GLY A 169 -4.47 -32.33 -29.07
C GLY A 169 -5.06 -32.90 -30.35
N ALA A 170 -4.57 -32.48 -31.52
CA ALA A 170 -4.65 -33.28 -32.75
C ALA A 170 -3.64 -32.86 -33.84
N ASN A 171 -2.51 -33.55 -33.86
CA ASN A 171 -1.94 -34.28 -35.02
C ASN A 171 -1.74 -33.57 -36.39
N ALA A 172 -0.48 -33.46 -36.84
CA ALA A 172 -0.06 -33.79 -38.21
C ALA A 172 1.48 -33.79 -38.37
N GLY A 173 2.06 -34.93 -38.82
CA GLY A 173 3.39 -34.97 -39.47
C GLY A 173 4.41 -35.90 -38.83
#